data_AF-A0A5S4YQN5-F1
#
_entry.id   AF-A0A5S4YQN5-F1
#
_cell.length_a   1.000
_cell.length_b   1.000
_cell.length_c   1.000
_cell.angle_alpha   90.00
_cell.angle_beta   90.00
_cell.angle_gamma   90.00
#
_symmetry.space_group_name_H-M   'P 1'
#
loop_
_entity.id
_entity.type
_entity.pdbx_description
1 polymer ?
#
loop_
_entity_poly.entity_id
_entity_poly.type
_entity_poly.pdbx_seq_one_letter_code
_entity_poly.pdbx_strand_id
1 'polypeptide(L)'
;MWRLRRLVYDGGEWLCSLSRHPDVPIEFDEPAEGRHETRAVAILLSLVEAKRLLAATAPVSVPSVPQVRPVAADPFCCDNFR
;
A
#
# COMPACT_ATOMS: atom_id res chain seq x y z
N MET A 1 1.44 -3.35 11.59
CA MET A 1 2.52 -4.37 11.65
C MET A 1 2.24 -5.42 10.60
N TRP A 2 3.23 -5.87 9.85
CA TRP A 2 3.05 -6.93 8.84
C TRP A 2 2.93 -8.31 9.51
N ARG A 3 2.02 -9.15 9.03
CA ARG A 3 1.74 -10.51 9.51
C ARG A 3 1.64 -11.48 8.34
N LEU A 4 1.99 -12.74 8.55
CA LEU A 4 1.81 -13.77 7.52
C LEU A 4 0.31 -13.98 7.26
N ARG A 5 -0.11 -13.86 6.00
CA ARG A 5 -1.49 -14.11 5.56
C ARG A 5 -1.60 -15.46 4.85
N ARG A 6 -0.70 -15.74 3.92
CA ARG A 6 -0.71 -16.98 3.13
C ARG A 6 0.70 -17.46 2.85
N LEU A 7 0.90 -18.78 2.94
CA LEU A 7 2.07 -19.47 2.44
C LEU A 7 1.62 -20.76 1.77
N VAL A 8 1.63 -20.77 0.44
CA VAL A 8 1.08 -21.86 -0.38
C VAL A 8 2.11 -22.28 -1.41
N TYR A 9 2.14 -23.58 -1.72
CA TYR A 9 2.93 -24.13 -2.82
C TYR A 9 2.01 -24.40 -3.99
N ASP A 10 2.30 -23.80 -5.14
CA ASP A 10 1.50 -23.92 -6.37
C ASP A 10 2.41 -23.81 -7.59
N GLY A 11 2.17 -24.65 -8.60
CA GLY A 11 2.89 -24.59 -9.88
C GLY A 11 4.41 -24.74 -9.81
N GLY A 12 4.96 -25.36 -8.76
CA GLY A 12 6.42 -25.50 -8.58
C GLY A 12 7.04 -24.44 -7.66
N GLU A 13 6.28 -23.43 -7.25
CA GLU A 13 6.77 -22.30 -6.48
C GLU A 13 6.02 -22.11 -5.15
N TRP A 14 6.71 -21.52 -4.18
CA TRP A 14 6.07 -20.99 -2.97
C TRP A 14 5.59 -19.57 -3.22
N LEU A 15 4.31 -19.31 -2.98
CA LEU A 15 3.74 -17.98 -2.82
C LEU A 15 3.64 -17.64 -1.33
N CYS A 16 4.31 -16.58 -0.91
CA CYS A 16 4.19 -15.99 0.42
C CYS A 16 3.51 -14.61 0.31
N SER A 17 2.53 -14.33 1.16
CA SER A 17 1.91 -13.01 1.29
C SER A 17 1.92 -12.54 2.74
N LEU A 18 2.32 -11.30 2.94
CA LEU A 18 2.24 -10.58 4.21
C LEU A 18 1.16 -9.53 4.13
N SER A 19 0.42 -9.33 5.21
CA SER A 19 -0.70 -8.39 5.31
C SER A 19 -0.57 -7.48 6.52
N ARG A 20 -1.09 -6.26 6.42
CA ARG A 20 -1.29 -5.37 7.58
C ARG A 20 -2.63 -5.63 8.29
N HIS A 21 -3.59 -6.19 7.56
CA HIS A 21 -4.97 -6.44 8.00
C HIS A 21 -5.42 -7.85 7.55
N PRO A 22 -4.84 -8.93 8.11
CA PRO A 22 -5.13 -10.29 7.63
C PRO A 22 -6.60 -10.70 7.79
N ASP A 23 -7.33 -10.03 8.69
CA ASP A 23 -8.73 -10.30 8.99
C ASP A 23 -9.70 -9.63 7.99
N VAL A 24 -9.22 -8.74 7.12
CA VAL A 24 -10.08 -8.16 6.07
C VAL A 24 -10.07 -9.01 4.80
N PRO A 25 -11.17 -8.96 4.01
CA PRO A 25 -11.21 -9.56 2.68
C PRO A 25 -10.06 -9.07 1.79
N ILE A 26 -9.61 -9.91 0.87
CA ILE A 26 -8.42 -9.65 0.05
C ILE A 26 -8.59 -8.40 -0.82
N GLU A 27 -9.83 -8.05 -1.18
CA GLU A 27 -10.16 -6.88 -2.00
C GLU A 27 -9.88 -5.55 -1.26
N PHE A 28 -9.80 -5.59 0.07
CA PHE A 28 -9.52 -4.45 0.93
C PHE A 28 -8.14 -4.51 1.59
N ASP A 29 -7.35 -5.53 1.26
CA ASP A 29 -5.99 -5.68 1.76
C ASP A 29 -4.98 -5.30 0.68
N GLU A 30 -3.87 -4.72 1.10
CA GLU A 30 -2.72 -4.46 0.23
C GLU A 30 -1.58 -5.40 0.65
N PRO A 31 -1.62 -6.67 0.24
CA PRO A 31 -0.61 -7.63 0.66
C PRO A 31 0.73 -7.39 -0.05
N ALA A 32 1.81 -7.65 0.66
CA ALA A 32 3.14 -7.76 0.08
C ALA A 32 3.40 -9.23 -0.32
N GLU A 33 3.71 -9.47 -1.59
CA GLU A 33 3.86 -10.83 -2.12
C GLU A 33 5.30 -11.17 -2.51
N GLY A 34 5.65 -12.45 -2.38
CA GLY A 34 6.90 -13.02 -2.86
C GLY A 34 6.68 -14.42 -3.39
N ARG A 35 7.29 -14.73 -4.55
CA ARG A 35 7.21 -16.05 -5.20
C ARG A 35 8.61 -16.59 -5.48
N HIS A 36 8.83 -17.86 -5.14
CA HIS A 36 10.10 -18.54 -5.44
C HIS A 36 9.99 -20.06 -5.22
N GLU A 37 10.70 -20.87 -5.99
CA GLU A 37 10.81 -22.34 -5.82
C GLU A 37 11.26 -22.74 -4.39
N THR A 38 12.15 -21.94 -3.79
CA THR A 38 12.59 -22.10 -2.40
C THR A 38 11.72 -21.31 -1.42
N ARG A 39 11.10 -22.01 -0.45
CA ARG A 39 10.23 -21.44 0.59
C ARG A 39 10.84 -20.25 1.34
N ALA A 40 12.09 -20.37 1.77
CA ALA A 40 12.76 -19.30 2.54
C ALA A 40 12.91 -18.02 1.71
N VAL A 41 13.20 -18.17 0.41
CA VAL A 41 13.36 -17.02 -0.50
C VAL A 41 12.01 -16.35 -0.75
N ALA A 42 10.93 -17.11 -0.95
CA ALA A 42 9.58 -16.54 -1.08
C ALA A 42 9.18 -15.69 0.15
N ILE A 43 9.51 -16.16 1.36
CA ILE A 43 9.28 -15.40 2.60
C ILE A 43 10.11 -14.11 2.61
N LEU A 44 11.41 -14.19 2.29
CA LEU A 44 12.29 -13.02 2.26
C LEU A 44 11.86 -11.99 1.22
N LEU A 45 11.43 -12.44 0.03
CA LEU A 45 10.90 -11.58 -1.03
C LEU A 45 9.64 -10.84 -0.55
N SER A 46 8.69 -11.54 0.08
CA SER A 46 7.49 -10.88 0.64
C SER A 46 7.83 -9.85 1.72
N LEU A 47 8.89 -10.09 2.52
CA LEU A 47 9.36 -9.14 3.53
C LEU A 47 10.04 -7.91 2.90
N VAL A 48 10.82 -8.10 1.83
CA VAL A 48 11.42 -7.00 1.07
C VAL A 48 10.32 -6.13 0.46
N GLU A 49 9.29 -6.74 -0.13
CA GLU A 49 8.16 -6.02 -0.68
C GLU A 49 7.38 -5.26 0.39
N ALA A 50 7.17 -5.87 1.56
CA ALA A 50 6.55 -5.20 2.72
C ALA A 50 7.33 -3.95 3.18
N LYS A 51 8.66 -4.01 3.16
CA LYS A 51 9.52 -2.85 3.47
C LYS A 51 9.43 -1.78 2.39
N ARG A 52 9.35 -2.17 1.12
CA ARG A 52 9.17 -1.24 -0.01
C ARG A 52 7.85 -0.48 0.09
N LEU A 53 6.75 -1.19 0.37
CA LEU A 53 5.44 -0.57 0.56
C LEU A 53 5.43 0.39 1.76
N LEU A 54 6.10 0.01 2.86
CA LEU A 54 6.26 0.89 4.02
C LEU A 54 7.01 2.19 3.66
N ALA A 55 8.09 2.08 2.88
CA ALA A 55 8.86 3.24 2.42
C ALA A 55 8.07 4.12 1.44
N ALA A 56 7.28 3.51 0.54
CA ALA A 56 6.43 4.25 -0.39
C ALA A 56 5.27 5.01 0.30
N THR A 57 4.84 4.54 1.47
CA THR A 57 3.80 5.22 2.26
C THR A 57 4.36 6.37 3.10
N ALA A 58 5.69 6.51 3.20
CA ALA A 58 6.27 7.66 3.90
C ALA A 58 5.85 8.95 3.20
N PRO A 59 5.36 9.97 3.94
CA PRO A 59 4.92 11.21 3.34
C PRO A 59 6.10 11.86 2.60
N VAL A 60 6.08 11.78 1.28
CA VAL A 60 6.93 12.61 0.45
C VAL A 60 6.41 14.02 0.66
N SER A 61 7.21 14.87 1.30
CA SER A 61 6.94 16.31 1.44
C SER A 61 7.09 16.99 0.08
N VAL A 62 6.28 16.60 -0.89
CA VAL A 62 6.11 17.33 -2.14
C VAL A 62 4.97 18.32 -1.92
N PRO A 63 5.19 19.63 -2.13
CA PRO A 63 4.08 20.56 -2.23
C PRO A 63 3.29 20.19 -3.48
N SER A 64 2.22 19.44 -3.29
CA SER A 64 1.35 18.91 -4.36
C SER A 64 0.55 20.00 -5.08
N VAL A 65 0.62 21.25 -4.61
CA VAL A 65 -0.13 22.38 -5.16
C VAL A 65 0.83 23.55 -5.35
N PRO A 66 0.87 24.18 -6.54
CA PRO A 66 1.53 25.45 -6.73
C PRO A 66 1.05 26.41 -5.65
N GLN A 67 1.97 26.98 -4.87
CA GLN A 67 1.63 27.99 -3.88
C GLN A 67 1.27 29.28 -4.62
N VAL A 68 0.00 29.37 -5.06
CA VAL A 68 -0.55 30.60 -5.62
C VAL A 68 -0.61 31.61 -4.49
N ARG A 69 0.04 32.76 -4.67
CA ARG A 69 -0.06 33.87 -3.71
C ARG A 69 -1.56 34.18 -3.51
N PRO A 70 -2.05 34.36 -2.28
CA PRO A 70 -3.44 34.72 -2.06
C PRO A 70 -3.69 36.08 -2.69
N VAL A 71 -4.29 36.08 -3.88
CA VAL A 71 -5.07 37.23 -4.36
C VAL A 71 -6.30 37.29 -3.46
N ALA A 72 -6.68 38.49 -3.03
CA ALA A 72 -7.90 38.71 -2.26
C ALA A 72 -9.10 38.20 -3.07
N ALA A 73 -9.48 36.95 -2.83
CA ALA A 73 -10.61 36.30 -3.46
C ALA A 73 -11.84 36.67 -2.65
N ASP A 74 -12.74 37.40 -3.28
CA ASP A 74 -14.06 37.69 -2.74
C ASP A 74 -14.83 36.35 -2.61
N PRO A 75 -15.26 35.94 -1.41
CA PRO A 75 -15.93 34.66 -1.23
C PRO A 75 -17.34 34.72 -1.80
N PHE A 76 -17.57 34.05 -2.92
CA PHE A 76 -18.92 33.78 -3.40
C PHE A 76 -19.53 32.60 -2.64
N CYS A 77 -20.62 32.85 -1.91
CA CYS A 77 -21.42 31.80 -1.26
C CYS A 77 -22.14 30.95 -2.31
N CYS A 78 -21.68 29.72 -2.52
CA CYS A 78 -22.38 28.73 -3.34
C CYS A 78 -23.44 27.97 -2.51
N ASP A 79 -24.45 28.68 -2.01
CA ASP A 79 -25.68 28.06 -1.53
C ASP A 79 -26.66 27.95 -2.70
N ASN A 80 -26.57 26.87 -3.47
CA ASN A 80 -27.68 26.41 -4.30
C ASN A 80 -27.51 24.93 -4.64
N PHE A 81 -27.89 24.08 -3.69
CA PHE A 81 -28.43 22.76 -4.01
C PHE A 81 -29.93 22.80 -3.72
N ARG A 82 -30.72 22.97 -4.77
CA ARG A 82 -32.17 22.75 -4.76
C ARG A 82 -32.51 21.67 -5.78
#